data_AF-A0A3C1BK32-F1
#
_entry.id   AF-A0A3C1BK32-F1
#
_cell.length_a   1.000
_cell.length_b   1.000
_cell.length_c   1.000
_cell.angle_alpha   90.00
_cell.angle_beta   90.00
_cell.angle_gamma   90.00
#
_symmetry.space_group_name_H-M   'P 1'
#
loop_
_entity.id
_entity.type
_entity.pdbx_description
1 polymer ?
#
loop_
_entity_poly.entity_id
_entity_poly.type
_entity_poly.pdbx_seq_one_letter_code
_entity_poly.pdbx_strand_id
1 'polypeptide(L)'
;ITGPEFLTGSTRMKAGTAQKLVLNMLSTCVMIQLGRVKGNKMVDMQLSNNKLVDRGTQMVMKETGLDEQTAAALLKQYGSVRKAVESYKI
;
A
#
# COMPACT_ATOMS: atom_id res chain seq x y z
N ILE A 1 28.80 -2.40 -0.42
CA ILE A 1 29.26 -2.19 -1.82
C ILE A 1 28.83 -3.41 -2.64
N THR A 2 28.30 -3.25 -3.85
CA THR A 2 27.75 -4.36 -4.68
C THR A 2 28.79 -5.17 -5.45
N GLY A 3 30.07 -4.77 -5.38
CA GLY A 3 31.17 -5.35 -6.15
C GLY A 3 31.15 -4.96 -7.63
N PRO A 4 32.14 -5.42 -8.43
CA PRO A 4 32.22 -5.14 -9.86
C PRO A 4 30.96 -5.58 -10.61
N GLU A 5 30.49 -4.77 -11.56
CA GLU A 5 29.35 -5.12 -12.40
C GLU A 5 29.72 -6.19 -13.44
N PHE A 6 28.72 -6.95 -13.90
CA PHE A 6 28.95 -7.98 -14.94
C PHE A 6 29.45 -7.33 -16.25
N LEU A 7 28.79 -6.26 -16.68
CA LEU A 7 29.31 -5.36 -17.70
C LEU A 7 30.07 -4.24 -16.97
N THR A 8 31.38 -4.16 -17.20
CA THR A 8 32.26 -3.17 -16.55
C THR A 8 31.68 -1.75 -16.66
N GLY A 9 31.41 -1.13 -15.51
CA GLY A 9 30.88 0.23 -15.42
C GLY A 9 29.35 0.37 -15.60
N SER A 10 28.61 -0.70 -15.92
CA SER A 10 27.15 -0.62 -16.12
C SER A 10 26.38 -0.63 -14.78
N THR A 11 26.44 0.49 -14.06
CA THR A 11 25.86 0.63 -12.70
C THR A 11 24.34 0.50 -12.64
N ARG A 12 23.62 0.57 -13.77
CA ARG A 12 22.18 0.29 -13.82
C ARG A 12 21.81 -1.15 -13.38
N MET A 13 22.80 -2.05 -13.28
CA MET A 13 22.63 -3.45 -12.90
C MET A 13 22.56 -3.61 -11.37
N LYS A 14 23.62 -4.09 -10.71
CA LYS A 14 23.57 -4.40 -9.27
C LYS A 14 23.44 -3.13 -8.44
N ALA A 15 24.23 -2.11 -8.74
CA ALA A 15 24.18 -0.84 -8.00
C ALA A 15 22.80 -0.18 -8.10
N GLY A 16 22.21 -0.09 -9.30
CA GLY A 16 20.86 0.43 -9.51
C GLY A 16 19.78 -0.40 -8.80
N THR A 17 19.90 -1.73 -8.82
CA THR A 17 18.99 -2.61 -8.06
C THR A 17 19.09 -2.37 -6.56
N ALA A 18 20.32 -2.24 -6.04
CA ALA A 18 20.55 -1.95 -4.62
C ALA A 18 19.95 -0.58 -4.21
N GLN A 19 20.13 0.45 -5.05
CA GLN A 19 19.52 1.76 -4.81
C GLN A 19 18.00 1.68 -4.76
N LYS A 20 17.35 0.97 -5.69
CA LYS A 20 15.90 0.77 -5.68
C LYS A 20 15.44 0.11 -4.37
N LEU A 21 16.13 -0.94 -3.93
CA LEU A 21 15.79 -1.64 -2.70
C LEU A 21 15.90 -0.71 -1.48
N VAL A 22 16.99 0.05 -1.37
CA VAL A 22 17.18 1.01 -0.26
C VAL A 22 16.12 2.10 -0.28
N LEU A 23 15.83 2.70 -1.44
CA LEU A 23 14.79 3.74 -1.57
C LEU A 23 13.39 3.19 -1.24
N ASN A 24 13.09 1.97 -1.65
CA ASN A 24 11.85 1.29 -1.29
C ASN A 24 11.76 1.04 0.22
N MET A 25 12.84 0.61 0.86
CA MET A 25 12.88 0.42 2.32
C MET A 25 12.66 1.75 3.05
N LEU A 26 13.41 2.79 2.70
CA LEU A 26 13.29 4.11 3.33
C LEU A 26 11.88 4.67 3.21
N SER A 27 11.33 4.74 2.00
CA SER A 27 9.98 5.26 1.77
C SER A 27 8.89 4.43 2.46
N THR A 28 9.01 3.10 2.45
CA THR A 28 8.04 2.21 3.12
C THR A 28 8.11 2.38 4.64
N CYS A 29 9.30 2.41 5.23
CA CYS A 29 9.49 2.65 6.67
C CYS A 29 8.89 3.99 7.11
N VAL A 30 9.13 5.06 6.36
CA VAL A 30 8.53 6.37 6.65
C VAL A 30 7.00 6.31 6.61
N MET A 31 6.41 5.66 5.59
CA MET A 31 4.94 5.56 5.50
C MET A 31 4.33 4.70 6.62
N ILE A 32 5.04 3.69 7.11
CA ILE A 32 4.63 2.91 8.29
C ILE A 32 4.65 3.80 9.54
N GLN A 33 5.74 4.56 9.77
CA GLN A 33 5.88 5.46 10.93
C GLN A 33 4.83 6.59 10.92
N LEU A 34 4.42 7.06 9.73
CA LEU A 34 3.33 8.02 9.56
C LEU A 34 1.92 7.40 9.73
N GLY A 35 1.82 6.12 10.09
CA GLY A 35 0.56 5.43 10.35
C GLY A 35 -0.23 5.04 9.10
N ARG A 36 0.30 5.25 7.88
CA ARG A 36 -0.40 4.96 6.60
C ARG A 36 -0.57 3.47 6.30
N VAL A 37 0.04 2.62 7.13
CA VAL A 37 -0.04 1.16 7.09
C VAL A 37 -0.51 0.66 8.45
N LYS A 38 -1.49 -0.25 8.46
CA LYS A 38 -1.96 -0.93 9.68
C LYS A 38 -1.66 -2.42 9.57
N GLY A 39 -0.80 -2.94 10.46
CA GLY A 39 -0.22 -4.28 10.30
C GLY A 39 0.57 -4.35 8.99
N ASN A 40 0.10 -5.15 8.03
CA ASN A 40 0.66 -5.24 6.68
C ASN A 40 -0.28 -4.68 5.58
N LYS A 41 -1.32 -3.92 5.97
CA LYS A 41 -2.35 -3.40 5.07
C LYS A 41 -2.14 -1.90 4.83
N MET A 42 -2.11 -1.49 3.56
CA MET A 42 -2.02 -0.09 3.16
C MET A 42 -3.41 0.56 3.22
N VAL A 43 -3.70 1.23 4.35
CA VAL A 43 -5.05 1.76 4.64
C VAL A 43 -5.31 3.14 4.02
N ASP A 44 -4.25 3.86 3.65
CA ASP A 44 -4.31 5.16 2.95
C ASP A 44 -3.96 5.03 1.46
N MET A 45 -4.46 3.98 0.81
CA MET A 45 -4.25 3.75 -0.62
C MET A 45 -5.16 4.68 -1.45
N GLN A 46 -4.62 5.25 -2.53
CA GLN A 46 -5.40 6.01 -3.49
C GLN A 46 -6.21 5.08 -4.39
N LEU A 47 -7.53 5.25 -4.43
CA LEU A 47 -8.46 4.42 -5.21
C LEU A 47 -8.57 4.91 -6.66
N SER A 48 -7.46 4.87 -7.40
CA SER A 48 -7.36 5.49 -8.74
C SER A 48 -7.81 4.62 -9.91
N ASN A 49 -8.13 3.34 -9.68
CA ASN A 49 -8.61 2.42 -10.69
C ASN A 49 -9.41 1.28 -10.07
N ASN A 50 -10.16 0.54 -10.90
CA ASN A 50 -11.05 -0.54 -10.45
C ASN A 50 -10.33 -1.57 -9.58
N LYS A 51 -9.12 -2.02 -9.94
CA LYS A 51 -8.34 -2.96 -9.12
C LYS A 51 -8.09 -2.45 -7.69
N LEU A 52 -7.78 -1.15 -7.54
CA LEU A 52 -7.55 -0.56 -6.22
C LEU A 52 -8.85 -0.36 -5.45
N VAL A 53 -9.95 -0.05 -6.14
CA VAL A 53 -11.30 -0.02 -5.56
C VAL A 53 -11.67 -1.41 -5.03
N ASP A 54 -11.55 -2.46 -5.85
CA ASP A 54 -11.86 -3.83 -5.48
C ASP A 54 -11.01 -4.29 -4.29
N ARG A 55 -9.70 -4.01 -4.33
CA ARG A 55 -8.80 -4.29 -3.20
C ARG A 55 -9.22 -3.56 -1.93
N GLY A 56 -9.64 -2.31 -2.04
CA GLY A 56 -10.14 -1.52 -0.91
C GLY A 56 -11.41 -2.12 -0.33
N THR A 57 -12.37 -2.53 -1.17
CA THR A 57 -13.64 -3.14 -0.75
C THR A 57 -13.37 -4.42 0.03
N GLN A 58 -12.49 -5.29 -0.49
CA GLN A 58 -12.06 -6.52 0.17
C GLN A 58 -11.35 -6.26 1.51
N MET A 59 -10.62 -5.16 1.64
CA MET A 59 -10.02 -4.77 2.92
C MET A 59 -11.07 -4.34 3.94
N VAL A 60 -12.08 -3.55 3.53
CA VAL A 60 -13.17 -3.13 4.40
C VAL A 60 -13.97 -4.35 4.87
N MET A 61 -14.41 -5.23 3.96
CA MET A 61 -15.13 -6.47 4.30
C MET A 61 -14.39 -7.30 5.34
N LYS A 62 -13.07 -7.50 5.18
CA LYS A 62 -12.26 -8.29 6.11
C LYS A 62 -12.11 -7.65 7.49
N GLU A 63 -12.19 -6.33 7.60
CA GLU A 63 -12.04 -5.61 8.86
C GLU A 63 -13.36 -5.37 9.60
N THR A 64 -14.48 -5.37 8.89
CA THR A 64 -15.83 -5.08 9.43
C THR A 64 -16.76 -6.30 9.45
N GLY A 65 -16.48 -7.33 8.65
CA GLY A 65 -17.36 -8.49 8.48
C GLY A 65 -18.58 -8.25 7.59
N LEU A 66 -18.66 -7.08 6.94
CA LEU A 66 -19.76 -6.72 6.05
C LEU A 66 -19.71 -7.48 4.72
N ASP A 67 -20.86 -7.58 4.07
CA ASP A 67 -20.97 -8.06 2.70
C ASP A 67 -20.34 -7.07 1.70
N GLU A 68 -20.10 -7.54 0.48
CA GLU A 68 -19.39 -6.78 -0.54
C GLU A 68 -20.12 -5.50 -0.96
N GLN A 69 -21.45 -5.54 -1.08
CA GLN A 69 -22.22 -4.37 -1.53
C GLN A 69 -22.16 -3.26 -0.49
N THR A 70 -22.36 -3.61 0.79
CA THR A 70 -22.29 -2.64 1.89
C THR A 70 -20.87 -2.09 2.05
N ALA A 71 -19.84 -2.93 1.96
CA ALA A 71 -18.45 -2.50 2.04
C ALA A 71 -18.04 -1.57 0.87
N ALA A 72 -18.49 -1.87 -0.34
CA ALA A 72 -18.22 -1.04 -1.52
C ALA A 72 -18.90 0.33 -1.41
N ALA A 73 -20.15 0.36 -0.94
CA ALA A 73 -20.88 1.61 -0.69
C ALA A 73 -20.16 2.46 0.36
N LEU A 74 -19.72 1.85 1.47
CA LEU A 74 -19.00 2.52 2.54
C LEU A 74 -17.65 3.08 2.05
N LEU A 75 -16.89 2.28 1.30
CA LEU A 75 -15.63 2.72 0.71
C LEU A 75 -15.83 3.90 -0.25
N LYS A 76 -16.88 3.85 -1.07
CA LYS A 76 -17.23 4.93 -2.01
C LYS A 76 -17.63 6.22 -1.27
N GLN A 77 -18.33 6.10 -0.15
CA GLN A 77 -18.75 7.23 0.67
C GLN A 77 -17.56 7.94 1.34
N TYR A 78 -16.63 7.19 1.93
CA TYR A 78 -15.53 7.75 2.72
C TYR A 78 -14.22 7.95 1.94
N GLY A 79 -14.09 7.32 0.76
CA GLY A 79 -12.97 7.49 -0.17
C GLY A 79 -11.62 6.92 0.30
N SER A 80 -11.56 6.35 1.50
CA SER A 80 -10.37 5.72 2.08
C SER A 80 -10.77 4.52 2.93
N VAL A 81 -9.96 3.46 2.88
CA VAL A 81 -10.16 2.25 3.68
C VAL A 81 -10.10 2.56 5.17
N ARG A 82 -9.17 3.42 5.62
CA ARG A 82 -9.09 3.83 7.03
C ARG A 82 -10.42 4.44 7.49
N LYS A 83 -10.87 5.48 6.78
CA LYS A 83 -12.08 6.23 7.15
C LYS A 83 -13.33 5.34 7.14
N ALA A 84 -13.46 4.47 6.13
CA ALA A 84 -14.58 3.53 6.03
C ALA A 84 -14.60 2.52 7.19
N VAL A 85 -13.44 1.99 7.60
CA VAL A 85 -13.37 1.05 8.73
C VAL A 85 -13.60 1.76 10.07
N GLU A 86 -13.07 2.98 10.24
CA GLU A 86 -13.27 3.78 11.46
C GLU A 86 -14.71 4.22 11.64
N SER A 87 -15.42 4.61 10.57
CA SER A 87 -16.83 4.99 10.64
C SER A 87 -17.76 3.86 11.07
N TYR A 88 -17.35 2.61 10.89
CA TYR A 88 -18.12 1.43 11.30
C TYR A 88 -17.80 0.95 12.72
N LYS A 89 -16.64 1.32 13.27
CA LYS A 89 -16.20 0.88 14.61
C LYS A 89 -16.66 1.82 15.74
N ILE A 90 -17.39 2.88 15.41
CA ILE A 90 -18.06 3.80 16.36
C ILE A 90 -19.48 3.31 16.55
#